data_AF-A0A2K0U685-F1
#
_entry.id   AF-A0A2K0U685-F1
#
_cell.length_a   1.000
_cell.length_b   1.000
_cell.length_c   1.000
_cell.angle_alpha   90.00
_cell.angle_beta   90.00
_cell.angle_gamma   90.00
#
_symmetry.space_group_name_H-M   'P 1'
#
loop_
_entity.id
_entity.type
_entity.pdbx_description
1 polymer ?
#
loop_
_entity_poly.entity_id
_entity_poly.type
_entity_poly.pdbx_seq_one_letter_code
_entity_poly.pdbx_strand_id
1 'polypeptide(L)'
;MAPDRVLSSPSPPSNEPGTILLETANLVIRRWHPSDAPALAAAANFPSITPNLRDRFPMPYTLADAENYLANFVFSEQGYPHAMAILVKPNAGHNNSSEPLFIGGAGLESKGDVYYRTWELGYWFTPSAWGKGYATEFARAVVPWAFKTWPRLNRIEAMAYARNEASKNVLRKCGFTLEGVRRGALEKDGEVLDECVMGILRSDVKE
;
A
#
# COMPACT_ATOMS: atom_id res chain seq x y z
N MET A 1 -31.07 7.02 -12.95
CA MET A 1 -30.02 7.22 -11.93
C MET A 1 -28.77 6.50 -12.38
N ALA A 2 -27.62 7.16 -12.39
CA ALA A 2 -26.36 6.46 -12.63
C ALA A 2 -26.18 5.40 -11.52
N PRO A 3 -25.78 4.17 -11.85
CA PRO A 3 -25.54 3.16 -10.84
C PRO A 3 -24.47 3.65 -9.86
N ASP A 4 -24.63 3.30 -8.58
CA ASP A 4 -23.66 3.62 -7.54
C ASP A 4 -22.26 3.13 -7.97
N ARG A 5 -21.33 4.09 -8.09
CA ARG A 5 -19.93 3.90 -8.50
C ARG A 5 -19.03 3.75 -7.28
N VAL A 6 -19.58 3.28 -6.17
CA VAL A 6 -18.85 2.81 -5.00
C VAL A 6 -18.86 1.28 -4.97
N LEU A 7 -17.71 0.67 -4.66
CA LEU A 7 -17.61 -0.78 -4.50
C LEU A 7 -17.95 -1.16 -3.07
N SER A 8 -19.03 -1.89 -2.87
CA SER A 8 -19.36 -2.50 -1.58
C SER A 8 -18.72 -3.89 -1.44
N SER A 9 -18.42 -4.26 -0.19
CA SER A 9 -18.06 -5.62 0.19
C SER A 9 -19.27 -6.30 0.85
N PRO A 10 -19.59 -7.57 0.52
CA PRO A 10 -20.65 -8.32 1.22
C PRO A 10 -20.24 -8.71 2.65
N SER A 11 -18.95 -8.67 2.95
CA SER A 11 -18.40 -8.96 4.28
C SER A 11 -17.20 -8.04 4.51
N PRO A 12 -17.45 -6.74 4.74
CA PRO A 12 -16.37 -5.79 4.95
C PRO A 12 -15.58 -6.18 6.22
N PRO A 13 -14.30 -5.81 6.31
CA PRO A 13 -13.54 -5.94 7.56
C PRO A 13 -14.22 -5.23 8.74
N SER A 14 -13.70 -5.40 9.96
CA SER A 14 -14.11 -4.49 11.03
C SER A 14 -13.51 -3.10 10.81
N ASN A 15 -14.25 -2.05 11.19
CA ASN A 15 -13.76 -0.67 11.20
C ASN A 15 -12.91 -0.36 12.44
N GLU A 16 -12.91 -1.23 13.45
CA GLU A 16 -12.14 -1.08 14.68
C GLU A 16 -10.64 -0.88 14.39
N PRO A 17 -10.00 0.14 14.99
CA PRO A 17 -8.57 0.36 14.84
C PRO A 17 -7.76 -0.88 15.25
N GLY A 18 -6.68 -1.18 14.51
CA GLY A 18 -5.85 -2.35 14.77
C GLY A 18 -6.41 -3.69 14.27
N THR A 19 -7.64 -3.74 13.72
CA THR A 19 -8.22 -4.96 13.14
C THR A 19 -7.26 -5.61 12.13
N ILE A 20 -6.96 -6.89 12.33
CA ILE A 20 -6.18 -7.70 11.40
C ILE A 20 -6.99 -7.91 10.12
N LEU A 21 -6.43 -7.49 8.99
CA LEU A 21 -7.02 -7.65 7.67
C LEU A 21 -6.52 -8.94 7.02
N LEU A 22 -5.23 -9.21 7.17
CA LEU A 22 -4.54 -10.37 6.62
C LEU A 22 -3.38 -10.80 7.50
N GLU A 23 -3.12 -12.09 7.48
CA GLU A 23 -1.90 -12.68 7.99
C GLU A 23 -1.23 -13.53 6.92
N THR A 24 0.09 -13.49 6.88
CA THR A 24 0.92 -14.36 6.05
C THR A 24 1.86 -15.16 6.94
N ALA A 25 2.88 -15.80 6.35
CA ALA A 25 3.90 -16.50 7.12
C ALA A 25 4.63 -15.55 8.09
N ASN A 26 5.04 -14.37 7.61
CA ASN A 26 5.82 -13.42 8.39
C ASN A 26 5.08 -12.14 8.76
N LEU A 27 4.01 -11.77 8.06
CA LEU A 27 3.40 -10.46 8.19
C LEU A 27 2.04 -10.51 8.89
N VAL A 28 1.78 -9.46 9.69
CA VAL A 28 0.45 -9.02 10.07
C VAL A 28 0.17 -7.74 9.30
N ILE A 29 -0.92 -7.73 8.55
CA ILE A 29 -1.42 -6.55 7.85
C ILE A 29 -2.72 -6.18 8.52
N ARG A 30 -2.75 -4.99 9.11
CA ARG A 30 -3.89 -4.54 9.90
C ARG A 30 -4.28 -3.12 9.59
N ARG A 31 -5.48 -2.74 10.00
CA ARG A 31 -5.85 -1.33 10.12
C ARG A 31 -4.87 -0.63 11.05
N TRP A 32 -4.61 0.64 10.78
CA TRP A 32 -3.86 1.48 11.70
C TRP A 32 -4.57 1.60 13.04
N HIS A 33 -3.79 1.86 14.07
CA HIS A 33 -4.24 2.21 15.40
C HIS A 33 -3.77 3.64 15.73
N PRO A 34 -4.53 4.46 16.46
CA PRO A 34 -4.10 5.83 16.82
C PRO A 34 -2.71 5.89 17.48
N SER A 35 -2.37 4.86 18.28
CA SER A 35 -1.06 4.76 18.92
C SER A 35 0.10 4.45 17.96
N ASP A 36 -0.16 4.22 16.68
CA ASP A 36 0.89 3.99 15.69
C ASP A 36 1.59 5.30 15.26
N ALA A 37 1.03 6.47 15.58
CA ALA A 37 1.57 7.76 15.11
C ALA A 37 3.08 7.95 15.40
N PRO A 38 3.59 7.65 16.62
CA PRO A 38 5.03 7.77 16.87
C PRO A 38 5.88 6.80 16.04
N ALA A 39 5.43 5.55 15.88
CA ALA A 39 6.13 4.54 15.08
C ALA A 39 6.13 4.88 13.59
N LEU A 40 5.00 5.40 13.09
CA LEU A 40 4.86 5.94 11.74
C LEU A 40 5.83 7.09 11.51
N ALA A 41 5.82 8.11 12.38
CA ALA A 41 6.70 9.26 12.25
C ALA A 41 8.18 8.83 12.24
N ALA A 42 8.59 7.94 13.14
CA ALA A 42 9.96 7.43 13.16
C ALA A 42 10.34 6.69 11.86
N ALA A 43 9.47 5.79 11.40
CA ALA A 43 9.70 4.99 10.20
C ALA A 43 9.63 5.81 8.90
N ALA A 44 8.88 6.91 8.88
CA ALA A 44 8.72 7.79 7.73
C ALA A 44 9.93 8.73 7.51
N ASN A 45 10.85 8.85 8.48
CA ASN A 45 11.97 9.79 8.42
C ASN A 45 13.28 9.21 7.87
N PHE A 46 13.29 8.00 7.33
CA PHE A 46 14.48 7.49 6.65
C PHE A 46 14.65 8.21 5.30
N PRO A 47 15.73 9.00 5.07
CA PRO A 47 15.88 9.77 3.83
C PRO A 47 15.92 8.91 2.57
N SER A 48 16.23 7.62 2.71
CA SER A 48 16.26 6.68 1.60
C SER A 48 14.86 6.28 1.09
N ILE A 49 13.77 6.50 1.83
CA ILE A 49 12.42 6.05 1.41
C ILE A 49 11.75 7.04 0.45
N THR A 50 11.95 8.34 0.66
CA THR A 50 11.23 9.42 -0.01
C THR A 50 11.55 9.62 -1.50
N PRO A 51 12.73 9.22 -2.04
CA PRO A 51 13.04 9.38 -3.47
C PRO A 51 12.06 8.67 -4.41
N ASN A 52 11.30 7.68 -3.93
CA ASN A 52 10.32 6.95 -4.72
C ASN A 52 8.88 7.13 -4.25
N LEU A 53 8.62 8.15 -3.41
CA LEU A 53 7.29 8.49 -2.92
C LEU A 53 6.82 9.82 -3.51
N ARG A 54 5.51 9.99 -3.62
CA ARG A 54 4.89 11.28 -3.97
C ARG A 54 5.10 12.31 -2.86
N ASP A 55 5.09 13.59 -3.21
CA ASP A 55 5.33 14.70 -2.26
C ASP A 55 4.22 14.90 -1.22
N ARG A 56 3.08 14.22 -1.37
CA ARG A 56 2.09 14.07 -0.28
C ARG A 56 2.68 13.37 0.96
N PHE A 57 3.84 12.74 0.82
CA PHE A 57 4.63 12.19 1.91
C PHE A 57 5.72 13.20 2.29
N PRO A 58 5.51 14.04 3.34
CA PRO A 58 6.44 15.11 3.68
C PRO A 58 7.79 14.59 4.18
N MET A 59 8.83 15.40 3.99
CA MET A 59 10.17 15.17 4.55
C MET A 59 10.72 16.50 5.08
N PRO A 60 11.03 16.63 6.38
CA PRO A 60 10.85 15.61 7.43
C PRO A 60 9.38 15.28 7.68
N TYR A 61 9.10 14.07 8.17
CA TYR A 61 7.76 13.61 8.51
C TYR A 61 7.52 13.77 10.01
N THR A 62 6.73 14.75 10.43
CA THR A 62 6.56 15.07 11.85
C THR A 62 5.55 14.14 12.54
N LEU A 63 5.53 14.15 13.88
CA LEU A 63 4.47 13.49 14.64
C LEU A 63 3.08 14.07 14.29
N ALA A 64 2.98 15.39 14.10
CA ALA A 64 1.75 16.04 13.70
C ALA A 64 1.29 15.57 12.30
N ASP A 65 2.22 15.33 11.37
CA ASP A 65 1.89 14.74 10.05
C ASP A 65 1.32 13.33 10.20
N ALA A 66 1.90 12.51 11.10
CA ALA A 66 1.41 11.17 11.39
C ALA A 66 0.00 11.19 12.00
N GLU A 67 -0.22 12.02 13.02
CA GLU A 67 -1.53 12.19 13.66
C GLU A 67 -2.58 12.69 12.67
N ASN A 68 -2.23 13.69 11.84
CA ASN A 68 -3.09 14.23 10.81
C ASN A 68 -3.45 13.18 9.74
N TYR A 69 -2.46 12.39 9.28
CA TYR A 69 -2.69 11.29 8.35
C TYR A 69 -3.66 10.25 8.93
N LEU A 70 -3.44 9.84 10.18
CA LEU A 70 -4.32 8.87 10.83
C LEU A 70 -5.75 9.42 11.00
N ALA A 71 -5.89 10.63 11.55
CA ALA A 71 -7.19 11.23 11.84
C ALA A 71 -8.01 11.54 10.58
N ASN A 72 -7.38 12.15 9.57
CA ASN A 72 -8.11 12.73 8.44
C ASN A 72 -8.14 11.85 7.20
N PHE A 73 -7.17 10.96 7.01
CA PHE A 73 -7.15 10.04 5.88
C PHE A 73 -7.60 8.64 6.32
N VAL A 74 -6.89 8.03 7.26
CA VAL A 74 -7.06 6.60 7.59
C VAL A 74 -8.41 6.28 8.21
N PHE A 75 -8.90 7.14 9.11
CA PHE A 75 -10.20 6.95 9.77
C PHE A 75 -11.38 7.62 9.05
N SER A 76 -11.15 8.14 7.84
CA SER A 76 -12.24 8.59 6.95
C SER A 76 -12.90 7.42 6.21
N GLU A 77 -14.08 7.64 5.63
CA GLU A 77 -14.73 6.66 4.74
C GLU A 77 -13.83 6.28 3.55
N GLN A 78 -13.00 7.21 3.07
CA GLN A 78 -12.07 6.98 1.96
C GLN A 78 -10.86 6.13 2.37
N GLY A 79 -10.42 6.22 3.63
CA GLY A 79 -9.33 5.42 4.17
C GLY A 79 -9.75 4.02 4.60
N TYR A 80 -11.05 3.79 4.78
CA TYR A 80 -11.60 2.51 5.18
C TYR A 80 -11.84 1.59 3.98
N PRO A 81 -11.38 0.31 4.01
CA PRO A 81 -10.31 -0.30 4.81
C PRO A 81 -8.98 -0.33 4.02
N HIS A 82 -8.72 0.73 3.29
CA HIS A 82 -7.72 0.81 2.24
C HIS A 82 -6.32 1.14 2.75
N ALA A 83 -6.21 1.88 3.87
CA ALA A 83 -4.94 2.20 4.50
C ALA A 83 -4.52 1.10 5.50
N MET A 84 -3.31 0.59 5.33
CA MET A 84 -2.81 -0.60 6.03
C MET A 84 -1.47 -0.32 6.72
N ALA A 85 -1.34 -0.76 7.96
CA ALA A 85 -0.06 -0.89 8.65
C ALA A 85 0.50 -2.30 8.40
N ILE A 86 1.80 -2.38 8.11
CA ILE A 86 2.50 -3.64 7.83
C ILE A 86 3.49 -3.92 8.95
N LEU A 87 3.32 -5.06 9.61
CA LEU A 87 4.17 -5.50 10.70
C LEU A 87 4.74 -6.89 10.43
N VAL A 88 5.97 -7.15 10.88
CA VAL A 88 6.51 -8.52 10.96
C VAL A 88 6.08 -9.13 12.29
N LYS A 89 5.55 -10.35 12.27
CA LYS A 89 5.12 -11.11 13.45
C LYS A 89 6.26 -11.27 14.45
N PRO A 90 5.95 -11.43 15.76
CA PRO A 90 6.92 -11.87 16.75
C PRO A 90 7.60 -13.17 16.33
N ASN A 91 8.91 -13.29 16.56
CA ASN A 91 9.69 -14.50 16.27
C ASN A 91 9.52 -15.06 14.84
N ALA A 92 9.33 -14.19 13.85
CA ALA A 92 9.13 -14.57 12.45
C ALA A 92 9.98 -13.73 11.50
N GLY A 93 10.34 -14.30 10.35
CA GLY A 93 11.18 -13.64 9.35
C GLY A 93 12.49 -13.12 9.95
N HIS A 94 12.59 -11.80 10.06
CA HIS A 94 13.76 -11.08 10.59
C HIS A 94 13.41 -10.28 11.85
N ASN A 95 12.36 -10.67 12.58
CA ASN A 95 11.98 -10.11 13.85
C ASN A 95 12.19 -11.15 14.97
N ASN A 96 13.23 -10.94 15.77
CA ASN A 96 13.57 -11.80 16.92
C ASN A 96 12.96 -11.31 18.24
N SER A 97 12.09 -10.30 18.20
CA SER A 97 11.39 -9.77 19.36
C SER A 97 10.13 -10.58 19.66
N SER A 98 9.68 -10.51 20.92
CA SER A 98 8.34 -10.95 21.34
C SER A 98 7.22 -10.02 20.86
N GLU A 99 7.56 -8.82 20.40
CA GLU A 99 6.62 -7.82 19.89
C GLU A 99 6.63 -7.75 18.35
N PRO A 100 5.50 -7.41 17.71
CA PRO A 100 5.46 -7.19 16.28
C PRO A 100 6.29 -5.97 15.88
N LEU A 101 7.01 -6.07 14.77
CA LEU A 101 7.87 -5.00 14.27
C LEU A 101 7.16 -4.23 13.15
N PHE A 102 6.85 -2.95 13.36
CA PHE A 102 6.33 -2.08 12.30
C PHE A 102 7.39 -1.83 11.22
N ILE A 103 7.04 -2.10 9.95
CA ILE A 103 8.00 -2.02 8.83
C ILE A 103 7.51 -1.20 7.64
N GLY A 104 6.30 -0.65 7.66
CA GLY A 104 5.82 0.15 6.53
C GLY A 104 4.30 0.33 6.50
N GLY A 105 3.86 1.07 5.49
CA GLY A 105 2.46 1.37 5.25
C GLY A 105 2.07 1.11 3.80
N ALA A 106 0.78 0.87 3.58
CA ALA A 106 0.23 0.68 2.24
C ALA A 106 -1.19 1.25 2.11
N GLY A 107 -1.63 1.39 0.86
CA GLY A 107 -2.92 1.94 0.48
C GLY A 107 -3.49 1.26 -0.76
N LEU A 108 -4.81 1.10 -0.82
CA LEU A 108 -5.57 0.78 -2.03
C LEU A 108 -6.54 1.93 -2.37
N GLU A 109 -6.18 2.80 -3.30
CA GLU A 109 -6.95 4.02 -3.56
C GLU A 109 -7.87 3.85 -4.77
N SER A 110 -9.18 4.10 -4.60
CA SER A 110 -10.13 4.06 -5.73
C SER A 110 -9.84 5.18 -6.72
N LYS A 111 -9.78 4.86 -8.02
CA LYS A 111 -9.64 5.88 -9.08
C LYS A 111 -10.94 6.66 -9.31
N GLY A 112 -12.06 6.23 -8.72
CA GLY A 112 -13.35 6.90 -8.79
C GLY A 112 -13.93 7.00 -10.21
N ASP A 113 -15.03 7.74 -10.34
CA ASP A 113 -15.73 8.02 -11.61
C ASP A 113 -15.88 6.77 -12.51
N VAL A 114 -15.62 6.86 -13.81
CA VAL A 114 -15.71 5.72 -14.75
C VAL A 114 -14.68 4.63 -14.45
N TYR A 115 -13.67 4.92 -13.61
CA TYR A 115 -12.61 4.03 -13.18
C TYR A 115 -12.84 3.40 -11.81
N TYR A 116 -14.05 3.49 -11.24
CA TYR A 116 -14.35 2.99 -9.89
C TYR A 116 -14.05 1.50 -9.64
N ARG A 117 -13.91 0.69 -10.69
CA ARG A 117 -13.49 -0.73 -10.62
C ARG A 117 -11.97 -0.94 -10.70
N THR A 118 -11.20 0.15 -10.70
CA THR A 118 -9.74 0.19 -10.72
C THR A 118 -9.26 0.85 -9.46
N TRP A 119 -8.43 0.16 -8.68
CA TRP A 119 -7.78 0.71 -7.49
C TRP A 119 -6.26 0.77 -7.68
N GLU A 120 -5.64 1.78 -7.08
CA GLU A 120 -4.19 1.97 -7.10
C GLU A 120 -3.57 1.42 -5.80
N LEU A 121 -2.66 0.46 -5.93
CA LEU A 121 -1.84 -0.06 -4.85
C LEU A 121 -0.59 0.80 -4.68
N GLY A 122 -0.43 1.37 -3.48
CA GLY A 122 0.80 2.02 -3.04
C GLY A 122 1.32 1.37 -1.76
N TYR A 123 2.64 1.29 -1.62
CA TYR A 123 3.28 0.79 -0.41
C TYR A 123 4.68 1.38 -0.23
N TRP A 124 5.14 1.42 1.01
CA TRP A 124 6.51 1.78 1.36
C TRP A 124 6.96 0.93 2.54
N PHE A 125 8.27 0.71 2.62
CA PHE A 125 8.88 -0.11 3.66
C PHE A 125 10.09 0.60 4.24
N THR A 126 10.36 0.40 5.52
CA THR A 126 11.59 0.87 6.16
C THR A 126 12.81 0.19 5.53
N PRO A 127 14.00 0.84 5.51
CA PRO A 127 15.19 0.27 4.91
C PRO A 127 15.59 -1.09 5.49
N SER A 128 15.35 -1.30 6.79
CA SER A 128 15.62 -2.56 7.47
C SER A 128 14.75 -3.73 6.96
N ALA A 129 13.67 -3.46 6.22
CA ALA A 129 12.79 -4.45 5.61
C ALA A 129 13.14 -4.75 4.13
N TRP A 130 14.03 -3.98 3.51
CA TRP A 130 14.38 -4.14 2.10
C TRP A 130 15.22 -5.39 1.85
N GLY A 131 15.12 -5.96 0.65
CA GLY A 131 15.86 -7.17 0.26
C GLY A 131 15.41 -8.47 0.94
N LYS A 132 14.45 -8.41 1.87
CA LYS A 132 13.98 -9.55 2.69
C LYS A 132 12.72 -10.24 2.16
N GLY A 133 12.18 -9.77 1.03
CA GLY A 133 10.99 -10.35 0.39
C GLY A 133 9.65 -9.85 0.92
N TYR A 134 9.60 -9.03 1.98
CA TYR A 134 8.36 -8.57 2.60
C TYR A 134 7.42 -7.81 1.66
N ALA A 135 7.94 -6.96 0.76
CA ALA A 135 7.10 -6.28 -0.22
C ALA A 135 6.40 -7.25 -1.18
N THR A 136 7.09 -8.32 -1.59
CA THR A 136 6.51 -9.38 -2.43
C THR A 136 5.50 -10.21 -1.64
N GLU A 137 5.80 -10.58 -0.39
CA GLU A 137 4.87 -11.30 0.47
C GLU A 137 3.59 -10.50 0.72
N PHE A 138 3.73 -9.21 1.03
CA PHE A 138 2.62 -8.26 1.20
C PHE A 138 1.75 -8.18 -0.06
N ALA A 139 2.33 -7.85 -1.22
CA ALA A 139 1.56 -7.64 -2.44
C ALA A 139 0.88 -8.94 -2.93
N ARG A 140 1.52 -10.11 -2.76
CA ARG A 140 0.92 -11.42 -3.06
C ARG A 140 -0.26 -11.76 -2.17
N ALA A 141 -0.31 -11.26 -0.94
CA ALA A 141 -1.43 -11.48 -0.03
C ALA A 141 -2.57 -10.47 -0.26
N VAL A 142 -2.22 -9.19 -0.41
CA VAL A 142 -3.21 -8.10 -0.50
C VAL A 142 -3.99 -8.12 -1.81
N VAL A 143 -3.36 -8.45 -2.94
CA VAL A 143 -4.04 -8.42 -4.25
C VAL A 143 -5.19 -9.43 -4.33
N PRO A 144 -4.99 -10.73 -4.03
CA PRO A 144 -6.10 -11.70 -4.00
C PRO A 144 -7.15 -11.35 -2.94
N TRP A 145 -6.72 -10.89 -1.77
CA TRP A 145 -7.63 -10.46 -0.71
C TRP A 145 -8.54 -9.31 -1.15
N ALA A 146 -8.00 -8.31 -1.85
CA ALA A 146 -8.79 -7.19 -2.34
C ALA A 146 -9.83 -7.67 -3.37
N PHE A 147 -9.44 -8.52 -4.33
CA PHE A 147 -10.41 -9.08 -5.26
C PHE A 147 -11.47 -9.95 -4.57
N LYS A 148 -11.10 -10.74 -3.56
CA LYS A 148 -12.05 -11.54 -2.78
C LYS A 148 -13.03 -10.67 -1.97
N THR A 149 -12.51 -9.62 -1.35
CA THR A 149 -13.29 -8.76 -0.44
C THR A 149 -14.25 -7.85 -1.19
N TRP A 150 -13.87 -7.34 -2.37
CA TRP A 150 -14.75 -6.53 -3.23
C TRP A 150 -15.04 -7.23 -4.56
N PRO A 151 -16.13 -8.01 -4.68
CA PRO A 151 -16.42 -8.81 -5.89
C PRO A 151 -16.52 -8.01 -7.19
N ARG A 152 -16.87 -6.71 -7.10
CA ARG A 152 -16.97 -5.81 -8.26
C ARG A 152 -15.64 -5.11 -8.62
N LEU A 153 -14.60 -5.22 -7.79
CA LEU A 153 -13.25 -4.77 -8.13
C LEU A 153 -12.75 -5.59 -9.31
N ASN A 154 -12.30 -4.94 -10.37
CA ASN A 154 -11.86 -5.64 -11.59
C ASN A 154 -10.35 -5.58 -11.79
N ARG A 155 -9.73 -4.49 -11.32
CA ARG A 155 -8.35 -4.16 -11.64
C ARG A 155 -7.66 -3.52 -10.45
N ILE A 156 -6.41 -3.90 -10.24
CA ILE A 156 -5.48 -3.18 -9.36
C ILE A 156 -4.32 -2.71 -10.23
N GLU A 157 -3.96 -1.43 -10.09
CA GLU A 157 -2.80 -0.84 -10.75
C GLU A 157 -1.78 -0.35 -9.72
N ALA A 158 -0.54 -0.17 -10.16
CA ALA A 158 0.51 0.43 -9.37
C ALA A 158 1.38 1.28 -10.28
N MET A 159 1.75 2.46 -9.78
CA MET A 159 2.65 3.38 -10.47
C MET A 159 4.04 3.24 -9.86
N ALA A 160 5.06 3.13 -10.71
CA ALA A 160 6.45 3.10 -10.28
C ALA A 160 7.27 4.07 -11.11
N TYR A 161 8.08 4.90 -10.46
CA TYR A 161 9.03 5.77 -11.16
C TYR A 161 9.99 4.91 -11.96
N ALA A 162 10.43 5.39 -13.13
CA ALA A 162 11.28 4.62 -14.01
C ALA A 162 12.57 4.13 -13.34
N ARG A 163 13.15 4.92 -12.42
CA ARG A 163 14.33 4.54 -11.62
C ARG A 163 14.08 3.45 -10.56
N ASN A 164 12.82 3.19 -10.18
CA ASN A 164 12.48 2.27 -9.10
C ASN A 164 12.36 0.81 -9.57
N GLU A 165 13.50 0.21 -9.95
CA GLU A 165 13.53 -1.20 -10.38
C GLU A 165 13.10 -2.18 -9.28
N ALA A 166 13.35 -1.85 -8.01
CA ALA A 166 12.97 -2.69 -6.88
C ALA A 166 11.44 -2.88 -6.83
N SER A 167 10.67 -1.80 -6.90
CA SER A 167 9.20 -1.86 -6.92
C SER A 167 8.69 -2.57 -8.17
N LYS A 168 9.22 -2.24 -9.36
CA LYS A 168 8.84 -2.91 -10.61
C LYS A 168 9.07 -4.42 -10.54
N ASN A 169 10.18 -4.87 -9.94
CA ASN A 169 10.46 -6.30 -9.74
C ASN A 169 9.51 -6.96 -8.74
N VAL A 170 9.11 -6.27 -7.66
CA VAL A 170 8.07 -6.76 -6.75
C VAL A 170 6.76 -6.97 -7.51
N LEU A 171 6.32 -5.95 -8.27
CA LEU A 171 5.07 -5.99 -9.03
C LEU A 171 5.07 -7.14 -10.06
N ARG A 172 6.15 -7.30 -10.84
CA ARG A 172 6.30 -8.44 -11.78
C ARG A 172 6.18 -9.79 -11.08
N LYS A 173 6.85 -9.95 -9.92
CA LYS A 173 6.78 -11.20 -9.11
C LYS A 173 5.38 -11.48 -8.54
N CYS A 174 4.52 -10.47 -8.49
CA CYS A 174 3.14 -10.56 -8.02
C CYS A 174 2.12 -10.65 -9.17
N GLY A 175 2.59 -10.80 -10.42
CA GLY A 175 1.73 -10.99 -11.59
C GLY A 175 1.29 -9.70 -12.29
N PHE A 176 1.79 -8.54 -11.87
CA PHE A 176 1.48 -7.30 -12.59
C PHE A 176 2.21 -7.26 -13.94
N THR A 177 1.50 -6.80 -14.95
CA THR A 177 2.01 -6.56 -16.29
C THR A 177 2.34 -5.08 -16.48
N LEU A 178 3.44 -4.77 -17.18
CA LEU A 178 3.72 -3.40 -17.62
C LEU A 178 2.81 -3.06 -18.80
N GLU A 179 1.99 -2.03 -18.65
CA GLU A 179 0.98 -1.65 -19.65
C GLU A 179 1.34 -0.37 -20.39
N GLY A 180 2.22 0.45 -19.82
CA GLY A 180 2.69 1.65 -20.47
C GLY A 180 3.74 2.41 -19.67
N VAL A 181 4.36 3.38 -20.35
CA VAL A 181 5.27 4.35 -19.76
C VAL A 181 4.75 5.74 -20.10
N ARG A 182 4.42 6.52 -19.07
CA ARG A 182 4.07 7.93 -19.22
C ARG A 182 5.38 8.74 -19.21
N ARG A 183 5.83 9.15 -20.39
CA ARG A 183 7.11 9.86 -20.57
C ARG A 183 7.07 11.25 -19.95
N GLY A 184 8.07 11.59 -19.14
CA GLY A 184 8.19 12.90 -18.48
C GLY A 184 6.96 13.29 -17.65
N ALA A 185 6.30 12.31 -17.03
CA ALA A 185 4.98 12.49 -16.42
C ALA A 185 5.03 13.02 -14.98
N LEU A 186 6.21 13.00 -14.36
CA LEU A 186 6.42 13.49 -13.01
C LEU A 186 7.79 14.11 -12.87
N GLU A 187 7.92 15.01 -11.91
CA GLU A 187 9.20 15.53 -11.43
C GLU A 187 9.37 15.07 -9.98
N LYS A 188 10.58 14.63 -9.64
CA LYS A 188 10.93 14.29 -8.26
C LYS A 188 12.35 14.75 -7.99
N ASP A 189 12.53 15.54 -6.92
CA ASP A 189 13.83 16.06 -6.51
C ASP A 189 14.55 16.85 -7.63
N GLY A 190 13.80 17.59 -8.46
CA GLY A 190 14.31 18.35 -9.60
C GLY A 190 14.60 17.52 -10.86
N GLU A 191 14.33 16.21 -10.83
CA GLU A 191 14.51 15.31 -11.96
C GLU A 191 13.16 14.98 -12.61
N VAL A 192 13.00 15.30 -13.89
CA VAL A 192 11.84 14.86 -14.69
C VAL A 192 12.01 13.39 -15.04
N LEU A 193 11.02 12.58 -14.64
CA LEU A 193 11.05 11.13 -14.73
C LEU A 193 9.85 10.58 -15.50
N ASP A 194 10.07 9.40 -16.06
CA ASP A 194 9.03 8.56 -16.62
C ASP A 194 8.27 7.80 -15.50
N GLU A 195 6.98 7.57 -15.71
CA GLU A 195 6.14 6.74 -14.82
C GLU A 195 5.77 5.43 -15.51
N CYS A 196 6.13 4.30 -14.93
CA CYS A 196 5.69 2.99 -15.38
C CYS A 196 4.31 2.69 -14.79
N VAL A 197 3.34 2.40 -15.67
CA VAL A 197 2.00 1.95 -15.29
C VAL A 197 1.95 0.43 -15.34
N MET A 198 1.69 -0.19 -14.19
CA MET A 198 1.59 -1.64 -14.09
C MET A 198 0.21 -2.06 -13.59
N GLY A 199 -0.37 -3.09 -14.19
CA GLY A 199 -1.74 -3.55 -13.90
C GLY A 199 -1.84 -5.05 -13.66
N ILE A 200 -2.82 -5.45 -12.86
CA ILE A 200 -3.27 -6.83 -12.73
C ILE A 200 -4.81 -6.86 -12.71
N LEU A 201 -5.38 -7.81 -13.43
CA LEU A 201 -6.82 -8.01 -13.50
C LEU A 201 -7.26 -9.10 -12.53
N ARG A 202 -8.53 -9.07 -12.12
CA ARG A 202 -9.16 -10.16 -11.36
C ARG A 202 -8.95 -11.51 -12.03
N SER A 203 -9.06 -11.57 -13.36
CA SER A 203 -8.90 -12.79 -14.15
C SER A 203 -7.49 -13.38 -14.11
N ASP A 204 -6.48 -12.60 -13.72
CA ASP A 204 -5.08 -13.04 -13.68
C ASP A 204 -4.75 -13.75 -12.36
N VAL A 205 -5.56 -13.54 -11.32
CA VAL A 205 -5.40 -14.17 -10.01
C VAL A 205 -6.19 -15.48 -9.99
N LYS A 206 -5.48 -16.59 -9.93
CA LYS A 206 -6.08 -17.92 -9.79
C LYS A 206 -6.62 -18.10 -8.35
N GLU A 207 -7.79 -18.71 -8.24
CA GLU A 207 -8.39 -19.11 -6.95
C GLU A 207 -7.52 -20.11 -6.19
#